data_AF-A0A7S3ILP6-F1
#
_entry.id   AF-A0A7S3ILP6-F1
#
_cell.length_a   1.000
_cell.length_b   1.000
_cell.length_c   1.000
_cell.angle_alpha   90.00
_cell.angle_beta   90.00
_cell.angle_gamma   90.00
#
_symmetry.space_group_name_H-M   'P 1'
#
loop_
_entity.id
_entity.type
_entity.pdbx_description
1 polymer ?
#
loop_
_entity_poly.entity_id
_entity_poly.type
_entity_poly.pdbx_seq_one_letter_code
_entity_poly.pdbx_strand_id
1 'polypeptide(L)'
;EQQRTIFTGHNFEAVVGLAYPSLARKGMKPVFDEMIDQGLLKHNVFAFYLTNKQAEGLGIQSDLTFGYYDKAKYKGDMVWHPIKFKYMFGVQLDDIKVNGKSTGVCQDRPKGCLITFDSGTSLMSVPKFAAQ
;
A
#
# COMPACT_ATOMS: atom_id res chain seq x y z
N GLU A 1 -15.40 -14.17 -8.60
CA GLU A 1 -14.38 -13.94 -9.65
C GLU A 1 -14.25 -15.18 -10.54
N GLN A 2 -13.59 -15.08 -11.71
CA GLN A 2 -13.26 -16.23 -12.58
C GLN A 2 -11.78 -16.64 -12.52
N GLN A 3 -10.99 -16.05 -11.63
CA GLN A 3 -9.55 -16.30 -11.53
C GLN A 3 -9.28 -17.45 -10.56
N ARG A 4 -8.88 -18.62 -11.10
CA ARG A 4 -8.78 -19.88 -10.33
C ARG A 4 -7.36 -20.27 -9.91
N THR A 5 -6.32 -19.52 -10.27
CA THR A 5 -4.92 -19.97 -10.15
C THR A 5 -4.17 -19.41 -8.94
N ILE A 6 -4.62 -18.29 -8.36
CA ILE A 6 -3.95 -17.64 -7.21
C ILE A 6 -4.54 -18.06 -5.85
N PHE A 7 -5.76 -18.58 -5.84
CA PHE A 7 -6.49 -19.00 -4.63
C PHE A 7 -6.42 -20.53 -4.38
N THR A 8 -5.46 -21.22 -5.01
CA THR A 8 -5.28 -22.68 -4.87
C THR A 8 -4.22 -23.06 -3.84
N GLY A 9 -3.54 -22.08 -3.25
CA GLY A 9 -2.54 -22.29 -2.18
C GLY A 9 -3.12 -22.09 -0.78
N HIS A 10 -2.32 -22.36 0.26
CA HIS A 10 -2.72 -22.22 1.67
C HIS A 10 -2.52 -20.80 2.26
N ASN A 11 -2.33 -19.78 1.42
CA ASN A 11 -1.85 -18.47 1.88
C ASN A 11 -2.99 -17.53 2.33
N PHE A 12 -4.09 -17.48 1.58
CA PHE A 12 -5.27 -16.66 1.88
C PHE A 12 -6.48 -17.14 1.08
N GLU A 13 -7.68 -16.85 1.59
CA GLU A 13 -8.96 -17.30 1.01
C GLU A 13 -9.68 -16.20 0.23
N ALA A 14 -9.40 -14.93 0.54
CA ALA A 14 -10.07 -13.78 -0.06
C ALA A 14 -9.18 -12.54 -0.07
N VAL A 15 -9.55 -11.56 -0.90
CA VAL A 15 -8.92 -10.25 -0.96
C VAL A 15 -9.95 -9.19 -0.56
N VAL A 16 -9.58 -8.34 0.39
CA VAL A 16 -10.34 -7.14 0.75
C VAL A 16 -9.63 -5.92 0.17
N GLY A 17 -10.17 -5.38 -0.92
CA GLY A 17 -9.62 -4.18 -1.56
C GLY A 17 -9.87 -2.92 -0.71
N LEU A 18 -8.79 -2.20 -0.39
CA LEU A 18 -8.83 -0.94 0.37
C LEU A 18 -8.49 0.30 -0.48
N ALA A 19 -8.34 0.13 -1.79
CA ALA A 19 -8.07 1.22 -2.73
C ALA A 19 -9.33 2.06 -3.03
N TYR A 20 -9.15 3.13 -3.81
CA TYR A 20 -10.21 4.08 -4.13
C TYR A 20 -11.39 3.45 -4.90
N PRO A 21 -12.61 3.99 -4.76
CA PRO A 21 -13.82 3.50 -5.44
C PRO A 21 -13.70 3.40 -6.97
N SER A 22 -12.86 4.22 -7.60
CA SER A 22 -12.66 4.17 -9.06
C SER A 22 -12.03 2.87 -9.57
N LEU A 23 -11.31 2.15 -8.71
CA LEU A 23 -10.75 0.83 -9.02
C LEU A 23 -11.75 -0.31 -8.71
N ALA A 24 -12.74 -0.04 -7.88
CA ALA A 24 -13.74 -1.05 -7.53
C ALA A 24 -14.56 -1.44 -8.77
N ARG A 25 -15.15 -2.65 -8.71
CA ARG A 25 -16.14 -3.06 -9.70
C ARG A 25 -17.28 -2.04 -9.74
N LYS A 26 -17.72 -1.67 -10.94
CA LYS A 26 -18.81 -0.70 -11.14
C LYS A 26 -20.01 -0.99 -10.23
N GLY A 27 -20.43 0.01 -9.47
CA GLY A 27 -21.58 -0.06 -8.55
C GLY A 27 -21.25 -0.62 -7.16
N MET A 28 -20.01 -1.03 -6.89
CA MET A 28 -19.57 -1.48 -5.57
C MET A 28 -18.85 -0.37 -4.83
N LYS A 29 -19.21 -0.18 -3.56
CA LYS A 29 -18.48 0.70 -2.65
C LYS A 29 -17.42 -0.12 -1.88
N PRO A 30 -16.16 0.33 -1.80
CA PRO A 30 -15.15 -0.36 -0.99
C PRO A 30 -15.50 -0.35 0.51
N VAL A 31 -14.95 -1.32 1.25
CA VAL A 31 -15.22 -1.49 2.69
C VAL A 31 -14.82 -0.26 3.50
N PHE A 32 -13.68 0.35 3.18
CA PHE A 32 -13.19 1.51 3.91
C PHE A 32 -14.07 2.75 3.69
N ASP A 33 -14.50 3.00 2.45
CA ASP A 33 -15.47 4.06 2.14
C ASP A 33 -16.81 3.84 2.87
N GLU A 34 -17.27 2.59 2.98
CA GLU A 34 -18.49 2.28 3.73
C GLU A 34 -18.32 2.54 5.25
N MET A 35 -17.16 2.22 5.83
CA MET A 35 -16.86 2.57 7.24
C MET A 35 -16.85 4.08 7.49
N ILE A 36 -16.35 4.84 6.52
CA ILE A 36 -16.36 6.32 6.56
C ILE A 36 -17.79 6.83 6.53
N ASP A 37 -18.61 6.36 5.59
CA ASP A 37 -19.99 6.80 5.43
C ASP A 37 -20.86 6.49 6.65
N GLN A 38 -20.59 5.37 7.32
CA GLN A 38 -21.27 4.98 8.57
C GLN A 38 -20.71 5.70 9.82
N GLY A 39 -19.64 6.49 9.69
CA GLY A 39 -19.04 7.23 10.81
C GLY A 39 -18.40 6.33 11.87
N LEU A 40 -17.93 5.13 11.50
CA LEU A 40 -17.39 4.14 12.44
C LEU A 40 -15.96 4.45 12.91
N LEU A 41 -15.29 5.39 12.25
CA LEU A 41 -13.86 5.66 12.44
C LEU A 41 -13.64 6.95 13.22
N LYS A 42 -12.72 6.92 14.19
CA LYS A 42 -12.26 8.14 14.88
C LYS A 42 -11.60 9.13 13.91
N HIS A 43 -10.82 8.61 12.97
CA HIS A 43 -10.20 9.34 11.87
C HIS A 43 -10.30 8.51 10.60
N ASN A 44 -10.47 9.13 9.43
CA ASN A 44 -10.56 8.43 8.15
C ASN A 44 -9.17 7.97 7.66
N VAL A 45 -8.55 7.09 8.44
CA VAL A 45 -7.24 6.47 8.17
C VAL A 45 -7.31 4.98 8.44
N PHE A 46 -6.48 4.22 7.75
CA PHE A 46 -6.10 2.86 8.13
C PHE A 46 -4.57 2.76 8.07
N ALA A 47 -4.00 1.83 8.83
CA ALA A 47 -2.55 1.65 8.87
C ALA A 47 -2.19 0.17 8.96
N PHE A 48 -1.14 -0.20 8.24
CA PHE A 48 -0.52 -1.51 8.31
C PHE A 48 0.77 -1.43 9.11
N TYR A 49 0.95 -2.37 10.04
CA TYR A 49 2.25 -2.74 10.56
C TYR A 49 2.54 -4.17 10.09
N LEU A 50 3.61 -4.34 9.31
CA LEU A 50 4.03 -5.63 8.80
C LEU A 50 5.36 -6.01 9.45
N THR A 51 5.36 -7.12 10.20
CA THR A 51 6.54 -7.65 10.87
C THR A 51 7.32 -8.59 9.93
N ASN A 52 8.46 -9.11 10.40
CA ASN A 52 9.23 -10.15 9.72
C ASN A 52 9.34 -11.40 10.60
N LYS A 53 9.75 -12.53 10.01
CA LYS A 53 9.85 -13.83 10.70
C LYS A 53 10.68 -13.80 12.00
N GLN A 54 11.73 -12.97 12.04
CA GLN A 54 12.57 -12.86 13.23
C GLN A 54 11.81 -12.18 14.37
N ALA A 55 11.10 -11.09 14.07
CA ALA A 55 10.28 -10.36 15.03
C ALA A 55 9.02 -11.16 15.45
N GLU A 56 8.43 -11.95 14.56
CA GLU A 56 7.37 -12.91 14.89
C GLU A 56 7.84 -13.92 15.95
N GLY A 57 9.07 -14.44 15.82
CA GLY A 57 9.67 -15.33 16.82
C GLY A 57 9.87 -14.69 18.20
N LEU A 58 9.84 -13.35 18.28
CA LEU A 58 9.88 -12.57 19.52
C LEU A 58 8.48 -12.16 20.01
N GLY A 59 7.41 -12.65 19.38
CA GLY A 59 6.02 -12.35 19.74
C GLY A 59 5.48 -11.05 19.14
N ILE A 60 6.22 -10.38 18.25
CA ILE A 60 5.75 -9.16 17.58
C ILE A 60 4.94 -9.56 16.35
N GLN A 61 3.65 -9.22 16.33
CA GLN A 61 2.72 -9.56 15.26
C GLN A 61 2.46 -8.38 14.32
N SER A 62 2.18 -8.69 13.06
CA SER A 62 1.60 -7.75 12.09
C SER A 62 0.19 -7.36 12.52
N ASP A 63 -0.23 -6.14 12.17
CA ASP A 63 -1.60 -5.68 12.37
C ASP A 63 -2.08 -4.74 11.25
N LEU A 64 -3.41 -4.65 11.16
CA LEU A 64 -4.14 -3.67 10.37
C LEU A 64 -5.09 -2.94 11.32
N THR A 65 -5.00 -1.62 11.34
CA THR A 65 -5.83 -0.77 12.18
C THR A 65 -6.71 0.13 11.31
N PHE A 66 -7.94 0.35 11.76
CA PHE A 66 -8.89 1.28 11.14
C PHE A 66 -9.20 2.38 12.17
N GLY A 67 -9.10 3.64 11.76
CA GLY A 67 -9.39 4.79 12.62
C GLY A 67 -8.19 5.42 13.33
N TYR A 68 -7.04 4.74 13.33
CA TYR A 68 -5.83 5.19 14.01
C TYR A 68 -4.57 4.50 13.44
N TYR A 69 -3.40 4.89 13.93
CA TYR A 69 -2.13 4.19 13.75
C TYR A 69 -1.44 4.09 15.12
N ASP A 70 -0.80 2.95 15.41
CA ASP A 70 -0.18 2.71 16.72
C ASP A 70 1.24 3.29 16.79
N LYS A 71 1.41 4.31 17.64
CA LYS A 71 2.71 4.96 17.87
C LYS A 71 3.76 4.04 18.51
N ALA A 72 3.35 2.95 19.16
CA ALA A 72 4.28 1.97 19.71
C ALA A 72 4.97 1.13 18.61
N LYS A 73 4.42 1.13 17.38
CA LYS A 73 4.88 0.27 16.27
C LYS A 73 5.94 0.90 15.38
N TYR A 74 6.21 2.20 15.49
CA TYR A 74 7.21 2.89 14.69
C TYR A 74 8.02 3.88 15.52
N LYS A 75 9.16 4.31 14.98
CA LYS A 75 10.05 5.30 15.62
C LYS A 75 10.11 6.57 14.78
N GLY A 76 10.32 7.70 15.43
CA GLY A 76 10.38 9.01 14.78
C GLY A 76 8.99 9.52 14.38
N ASP A 77 8.99 10.54 13.53
CA ASP A 77 7.78 11.20 13.09
C ASP A 77 7.20 10.59 11.80
N MET A 78 5.88 10.66 11.67
CA MET A 78 5.19 10.23 10.47
C MET A 78 5.30 11.31 9.39
N VAL A 79 5.79 10.91 8.21
CA VAL A 79 5.89 11.80 7.05
C VAL A 79 4.71 11.55 6.12
N TRP A 80 3.94 12.60 5.84
CA TRP A 80 2.76 12.53 5.00
C TRP A 80 3.05 13.02 3.59
N HIS A 81 2.66 12.23 2.58
CA HIS A 81 2.77 12.61 1.18
C HIS A 81 1.37 12.73 0.54
N PRO A 82 1.13 13.77 -0.27
CA PRO A 82 -0.15 13.92 -0.96
C PRO A 82 -0.34 12.82 -2.00
N ILE A 83 -1.52 12.20 -2.02
CA ILE A 83 -1.90 11.24 -3.06
C ILE A 83 -2.08 11.99 -4.40
N LYS A 84 -1.33 11.57 -5.42
CA LYS A 84 -1.35 12.14 -6.78
C LYS A 84 -2.17 11.33 -7.76
N PHE A 85 -2.43 10.05 -7.48
CA PHE A 85 -3.17 9.16 -8.37
C PHE A 85 -4.22 8.36 -7.60
N LYS A 86 -5.44 8.90 -7.48
CA LYS A 86 -6.57 8.33 -6.70
C LYS A 86 -7.30 7.17 -7.39
N TYR A 87 -6.55 6.29 -8.05
CA TYR A 87 -7.01 4.97 -8.48
C TYR A 87 -6.37 3.89 -7.59
N MET A 88 -5.14 4.15 -7.16
CA MET A 88 -4.40 3.40 -6.15
C MET A 88 -3.89 4.38 -5.07
N PHE A 89 -3.06 3.94 -4.12
CA PHE A 89 -2.33 4.86 -3.22
C PHE A 89 -1.04 5.37 -3.88
N GLY A 90 -1.19 6.12 -4.98
CA GLY A 90 -0.07 6.64 -5.76
C GLY A 90 0.45 7.98 -5.24
N VAL A 91 1.74 8.06 -4.92
CA VAL A 91 2.44 9.27 -4.49
C VAL A 91 3.58 9.62 -5.45
N GLN A 92 4.08 10.85 -5.38
CA GLN A 92 5.25 11.29 -6.13
C GLN A 92 6.48 10.46 -5.72
N LEU A 93 7.19 9.93 -6.73
CA LEU A 93 8.52 9.35 -6.59
C LEU A 93 9.53 10.30 -7.21
N ASP A 94 10.49 10.77 -6.44
CA ASP A 94 11.48 11.73 -6.94
C ASP A 94 12.66 11.03 -7.61
N ASP A 95 13.22 10.00 -6.95
CA ASP A 95 14.37 9.26 -7.44
C ASP A 95 14.45 7.88 -6.77
N ILE A 96 15.12 6.95 -7.42
CA ILE A 96 15.57 5.69 -6.81
C ILE A 96 17.09 5.77 -6.72
N LYS A 97 17.64 5.50 -5.55
CA LYS A 97 19.09 5.51 -5.32
C LYS A 97 19.60 4.10 -5.05
N VAL A 98 20.69 3.72 -5.72
CA VAL A 98 21.41 2.46 -5.48
C VAL A 98 22.80 2.81 -4.97
N ASN A 99 23.15 2.30 -3.78
CA ASN A 99 24.41 2.65 -3.09
C ASN A 99 24.63 4.16 -2.97
N GLY A 100 23.55 4.91 -2.68
CA GLY A 100 23.56 6.37 -2.54
C GLY A 100 23.60 7.15 -3.86
N LYS A 101 23.74 6.49 -5.01
CA LYS A 101 23.80 7.13 -6.33
C LYS A 101 22.42 7.13 -6.99
N SER A 102 22.05 8.28 -7.55
CA SER A 102 20.82 8.42 -8.35
C SER A 102 20.83 7.47 -9.53
N THR A 103 19.69 6.81 -9.77
CA THR A 103 19.50 5.99 -10.98
C THR A 103 19.02 6.82 -12.17
N GLY A 104 18.52 8.04 -11.93
CA GLY A 104 17.96 8.89 -12.98
C GLY A 104 16.65 8.37 -13.58
N VAL A 105 16.08 7.29 -13.04
CA VAL A 105 14.90 6.60 -13.59
C VAL A 105 13.67 7.51 -13.75
N CYS A 106 13.53 8.48 -12.85
CA CYS A 106 12.46 9.45 -12.80
C CYS A 106 12.83 10.82 -13.42
N GLN A 107 14.07 10.99 -13.90
CA GLN A 107 14.48 12.22 -14.58
C GLN A 107 13.72 12.39 -15.90
N ASP A 108 13.46 13.65 -16.26
CA ASP A 108 12.83 14.05 -17.53
C ASP A 108 11.48 13.37 -17.84
N ARG A 109 10.70 13.05 -16.81
CA ARG A 109 9.34 12.52 -16.96
C ARG A 109 8.30 13.65 -16.93
N PRO A 110 7.68 14.03 -18.07
CA PRO A 110 6.77 15.18 -18.13
C PRO A 110 5.49 14.98 -17.30
N LYS A 111 5.09 13.71 -17.08
CA LYS A 111 3.93 13.34 -16.27
C LYS A 111 4.28 13.02 -14.82
N GLY A 112 5.53 13.27 -14.42
CA GLY A 112 6.07 12.81 -13.15
C GLY A 112 6.35 11.32 -13.13
N CYS A 113 6.85 10.87 -11.98
CA CYS A 113 7.16 9.50 -11.65
C CYS A 113 6.37 9.16 -10.38
N LEU A 114 5.65 8.04 -10.37
CA LEU A 114 4.79 7.66 -9.26
C LEU A 114 5.26 6.35 -8.65
N ILE A 115 5.09 6.23 -7.34
CA ILE A 115 5.16 4.97 -6.62
C ILE A 115 3.79 4.70 -5.99
N THR A 116 3.39 3.43 -6.01
CA THR A 116 2.12 2.98 -5.45
C THR A 116 2.40 2.04 -4.29
N PHE A 117 1.71 2.24 -3.17
CA PHE A 117 1.73 1.31 -2.05
C PHE A 117 0.66 0.24 -2.26
N ASP A 118 1.08 -1.02 -2.31
CA ASP A 118 0.23 -2.19 -2.51
C ASP A 118 0.55 -3.26 -1.46
N SER A 119 -0.27 -3.33 -0.41
CA SER A 119 -0.11 -4.33 0.66
C SER A 119 -0.39 -5.77 0.19
N GLY A 120 -0.98 -5.95 -0.98
CA GLY A 120 -1.26 -7.27 -1.57
C GLY A 120 -0.07 -7.90 -2.27
N THR A 121 1.01 -7.15 -2.51
CA THR A 121 2.19 -7.62 -3.26
C THR A 121 3.42 -7.69 -2.35
N SER A 122 4.12 -8.83 -2.36
CA SER A 122 5.33 -9.02 -1.53
C SER A 122 6.61 -8.41 -2.12
N LEU A 123 6.74 -8.37 -3.45
CA LEU A 123 7.95 -7.91 -4.13
C LEU A 123 7.79 -6.48 -4.65
N MET A 124 8.88 -5.70 -4.56
CA MET A 124 8.95 -4.44 -5.28
C MET A 124 8.93 -4.70 -6.79
N SER A 125 8.13 -3.93 -7.51
CA SER A 125 8.05 -3.98 -8.97
C SER A 125 8.43 -2.63 -9.55
N VAL A 126 9.27 -2.66 -10.58
CA VAL A 126 9.69 -1.47 -11.33
C VAL A 126 9.49 -1.71 -12.83
N PRO A 127 9.36 -0.65 -13.64
CA PRO A 127 9.35 -0.81 -15.09
C PRO A 127 10.61 -1.55 -15.57
N LYS A 128 10.49 -2.33 -16.65
CA LYS A 128 11.62 -3.11 -17.18
C LYS A 128 12.86 -2.27 -17.46
N PHE A 129 12.69 -1.04 -17.95
CA PHE A 129 13.81 -0.12 -18.23
C PHE A 129 14.55 0.35 -16.97
N ALA A 130 13.94 0.22 -15.79
CA ALA A 130 14.50 0.64 -14.50
C ALA A 130 15.21 -0.50 -13.75
N ALA A 131 15.06 -1.75 -14.22
CA ALA A 131 15.62 -2.95 -13.61
C ALA A 131 16.96 -3.39 -14.24
N GLN A 132 17.50 -2.60 -15.17
CA GLN A 132 18.73 -2.89 -15.91
C GLN A 132 19.96 -2.24 -15.30
#